data_AF-K3WJE6-F1
#
_entry.id   AF-K3WJE6-F1
#
_cell.length_a   1.000
_cell.length_b   1.000
_cell.length_c   1.000
_cell.angle_alpha   90.00
_cell.angle_beta   90.00
_cell.angle_gamma   90.00
#
_symmetry.space_group_name_H-M   'P 1'
#
loop_
_entity.id
_entity.type
_entity.pdbx_description
1 polymer ?
#
loop_
_entity_poly.entity_id
_entity_poly.type
_entity_poly.pdbx_seq_one_letter_code
_entity_poly.pdbx_strand_id
1 'polypeptide(L)'
;MPVINGYQGSYLCDPDNSNKKCADPLTAATSKSNVMSSFNYQMDAISANSGLPLAAYTDYLRYQVEWVTGSQGYVRWLVEGIPIFEIPAESMENPPQDSKNSNPKKVMIEEPMYIIFNVALSTSWGSKPPNPGKPCKGDGKNAATNKICDEFPMYMKIDYIRLYQDTSKGSNMTIGCNPATHPTKKWIEGHIEEYQDAKNLIVDVVGGAPCKTDDDCTVSTVAAAAIVTGQCKRGVCSCLSSGAWGGPRCTLAVSDTAAAKGFGPSIELASIFAAIAVALFLFVMYKIVIARRNKKMLESMTVPKSAARFDVEIDDVAQSRSAPNPDDKLI
;
A
#
# COMPACT_ATOMS: atom_id res chain seq x y z
N MET A 1 3.27 2.68 40.08
CA MET A 1 3.86 1.64 39.20
C MET A 1 2.73 0.82 38.63
N PRO A 2 2.78 0.40 37.35
CA PRO A 2 1.80 -0.50 36.79
C PRO A 2 1.74 -1.78 37.59
N VAL A 3 0.54 -2.33 37.73
CA VAL A 3 0.32 -3.65 38.31
C VAL A 3 0.29 -4.63 37.14
N ILE A 4 1.23 -5.57 37.13
CA ILE A 4 1.22 -6.67 36.17
C ILE A 4 -0.03 -7.49 36.44
N ASN A 5 -0.96 -7.50 35.50
CA ASN A 5 -2.14 -8.35 35.52
C ASN A 5 -1.94 -9.41 34.45
N GLY A 6 -1.05 -10.36 34.71
CA GLY A 6 -0.81 -11.45 33.78
C GLY A 6 -2.12 -12.19 33.50
N TYR A 7 -2.63 -12.07 32.28
CA TYR A 7 -3.75 -12.88 31.83
C TYR A 7 -3.19 -14.29 31.63
N GLN A 8 -3.61 -15.24 32.47
CA GLN A 8 -3.38 -16.66 32.22
C GLN A 8 -4.12 -16.97 30.93
N GLY A 9 -3.41 -16.97 29.81
CA GLY A 9 -4.03 -17.06 28.50
C GLY A 9 -4.87 -18.32 28.32
N SER A 10 -5.58 -18.43 27.22
CA SER A 10 -6.58 -19.48 27.03
C SER A 10 -6.03 -20.62 26.18
N TYR A 11 -6.38 -21.86 26.53
CA TYR A 11 -6.14 -22.99 25.65
C TYR A 11 -7.26 -23.03 24.60
N LEU A 12 -6.93 -22.68 23.37
CA LEU A 12 -7.89 -22.60 22.26
C LEU A 12 -7.91 -23.93 21.53
N CYS A 13 -9.10 -24.39 21.18
CA CYS A 13 -9.33 -25.64 20.47
C CYS A 13 -10.38 -25.47 19.39
N ASP A 14 -10.25 -26.27 18.33
CA ASP A 14 -11.36 -26.50 17.40
C ASP A 14 -12.53 -27.23 18.11
N PRO A 15 -13.77 -27.08 17.63
CA PRO A 15 -14.95 -27.69 18.26
C PRO A 15 -14.91 -29.24 18.33
N ASP A 16 -14.10 -29.89 17.49
CA ASP A 16 -14.02 -31.34 17.40
C ASP A 16 -12.80 -31.92 18.14
N ASN A 17 -12.14 -31.10 18.97
CA ASN A 17 -10.91 -31.46 19.64
C ASN A 17 -11.15 -32.26 20.92
N SER A 18 -10.47 -33.40 21.08
CA SER A 18 -10.61 -34.26 22.26
C SER A 18 -9.56 -34.01 23.36
N ASN A 19 -8.76 -32.94 23.25
CA ASN A 19 -7.71 -32.63 24.22
C ASN A 19 -8.31 -32.17 25.55
N LYS A 20 -7.84 -32.75 26.66
CA LYS A 20 -8.36 -32.48 28.02
C LYS A 20 -8.16 -31.03 28.49
N LYS A 21 -7.30 -30.26 27.82
CA LYS A 21 -7.08 -28.83 28.12
C LYS A 21 -8.11 -27.92 27.44
N CYS A 22 -8.88 -28.42 26.47
CA CYS A 22 -9.96 -27.66 25.86
C CYS A 22 -11.06 -27.38 26.89
N ALA A 23 -11.75 -26.26 26.74
CA ALA A 23 -12.88 -25.92 27.61
C ALA A 23 -13.98 -26.99 27.52
N ASP A 24 -14.30 -27.44 26.30
CA ASP A 24 -15.31 -28.46 26.02
C ASP A 24 -14.72 -29.56 25.10
N PRO A 25 -13.96 -30.53 25.64
CA PRO A 25 -13.34 -31.58 24.82
C PRO A 25 -14.39 -32.54 24.23
N LEU A 26 -14.25 -32.85 22.94
CA LEU A 26 -15.10 -33.83 22.27
C LEU A 26 -14.93 -35.21 22.91
N THR A 27 -16.05 -35.81 23.32
CA THR A 27 -16.07 -37.17 23.88
C THR A 27 -16.23 -38.22 22.79
N ALA A 28 -15.78 -39.45 23.04
CA ALA A 28 -15.86 -40.55 22.08
C ALA A 28 -17.30 -40.92 21.62
N ALA A 29 -18.33 -40.42 22.32
CA ALA A 29 -19.73 -40.62 21.97
C ALA A 29 -20.28 -39.56 20.97
N THR A 30 -19.50 -38.52 20.67
CA THR A 30 -19.95 -37.39 19.85
C THR A 30 -19.29 -37.43 18.46
N SER A 31 -20.09 -37.31 17.40
CA SER A 31 -19.59 -37.22 16.03
C SER A 31 -18.94 -35.87 15.76
N LYS A 32 -17.81 -35.86 15.04
CA LYS A 32 -17.14 -34.62 14.60
C LYS A 32 -18.01 -33.82 13.62
N SER A 33 -18.10 -32.52 13.85
CA SER A 33 -18.81 -31.56 13.00
C SER A 33 -18.05 -31.25 11.70
N ASN A 34 -16.72 -31.36 11.72
CA ASN A 34 -15.76 -31.02 10.65
C ASN A 34 -15.99 -29.62 10.07
N VAL A 35 -16.39 -28.66 10.92
CA VAL A 35 -16.65 -27.28 10.49
C VAL A 35 -15.36 -26.57 10.09
N MET A 36 -14.21 -27.00 10.64
CA MET A 36 -12.90 -26.44 10.35
C MET A 36 -11.77 -27.46 10.54
N SER A 37 -10.59 -27.11 10.03
CA SER A 37 -9.36 -27.86 10.26
C SER A 37 -9.06 -27.97 11.77
N SER A 38 -8.61 -29.16 12.20
CA SER A 38 -8.34 -29.37 13.62
C SER A 38 -7.15 -28.52 14.10
N PHE A 39 -7.31 -27.87 15.25
CA PHE A 39 -6.27 -27.12 15.93
C PHE A 39 -6.46 -27.18 17.45
N ASN A 40 -5.36 -27.11 18.18
CA ASN A 40 -5.37 -26.81 19.60
C ASN A 40 -4.04 -26.17 19.99
N TYR A 41 -4.07 -25.05 20.70
CA TYR A 41 -2.87 -24.35 21.12
C TYR A 41 -3.10 -23.52 22.39
N GLN A 42 -2.02 -23.30 23.14
CA GLN A 42 -2.03 -22.35 24.26
C GLN A 42 -1.82 -20.95 23.70
N MET A 43 -2.78 -20.06 23.93
CA MET A 43 -2.61 -18.63 23.74
C MET A 43 -2.03 -18.04 25.02
N ASP A 44 -1.04 -17.15 24.90
CA ASP A 44 -0.52 -16.36 26.02
C ASP A 44 -0.82 -14.90 25.78
N ALA A 45 -0.97 -14.13 26.86
CA ALA A 45 -1.14 -12.70 26.79
C ALA A 45 -0.24 -12.01 27.83
N ILE A 46 0.37 -10.90 27.41
CA ILE A 46 1.17 -10.04 28.29
C ILE A 46 0.38 -8.76 28.49
N SER A 47 0.06 -8.46 29.74
CA SER A 47 -0.74 -7.28 30.09
C SER A 47 -0.26 -6.64 31.39
N ALA A 48 -0.40 -5.33 31.45
CA ALA A 48 -0.21 -4.53 32.64
C ALA A 48 -1.33 -3.50 32.75
N ASN A 49 -1.80 -3.27 33.97
CA ASN A 49 -2.74 -2.20 34.29
C ASN A 49 -1.98 -1.04 34.92
N SER A 50 -2.14 0.16 34.35
CA SER A 50 -1.65 1.39 34.98
C SER A 50 -2.84 2.22 35.44
N GLY A 51 -2.80 2.66 36.70
CA GLY A 51 -3.82 3.57 37.23
C GLY A 51 -3.74 4.94 36.53
N LEU A 52 -4.90 5.49 36.18
CA LEU A 52 -4.97 6.82 35.57
C LEU A 52 -4.81 7.91 36.65
N PRO A 53 -3.95 8.93 36.42
CA PRO A 53 -3.89 10.08 37.31
C PRO A 53 -5.15 10.94 37.16
N LEU A 54 -5.46 11.78 38.17
CA LEU A 54 -6.60 12.72 38.12
C LEU A 54 -6.55 13.64 36.89
N ALA A 55 -5.34 13.97 36.42
CA ALA A 55 -5.13 14.75 35.20
C ALA A 55 -5.84 14.15 33.98
N ALA A 56 -5.94 12.81 33.87
CA ALA A 56 -6.63 12.14 32.77
C ALA A 56 -8.14 12.46 32.70
N TYR A 57 -8.73 12.95 33.79
CA TYR A 57 -10.15 13.29 33.90
C TYR A 57 -10.41 14.80 33.87
N THR A 58 -9.36 15.62 33.99
CA THR A 58 -9.47 17.08 34.14
C THR A 58 -8.76 17.86 33.04
N ASP A 59 -7.85 17.22 32.31
CA ASP A 59 -7.10 17.79 31.20
C ASP A 59 -6.75 16.71 30.14
N TYR A 60 -6.13 17.11 29.03
CA TYR A 60 -5.60 16.21 28.03
C TYR A 60 -4.26 15.60 28.47
N LEU A 61 -4.11 14.30 28.24
CA LEU A 61 -2.83 13.60 28.39
C LEU A 61 -2.35 13.04 27.06
N ARG A 62 -1.05 13.12 26.83
CA ARG A 62 -0.36 12.51 25.69
C ARG A 62 -0.01 11.07 26.00
N TYR A 63 -0.79 10.17 25.43
CA TYR A 63 -0.47 8.74 25.36
C TYR A 63 0.39 8.46 24.12
N GLN A 64 1.39 7.62 24.28
CA GLN A 64 2.28 7.21 23.19
C GLN A 64 2.54 5.71 23.28
N VAL A 65 2.53 5.06 22.12
CA VAL A 65 3.05 3.71 21.93
C VAL A 65 4.22 3.81 20.97
N GLU A 66 5.36 3.31 21.39
CA GLU A 66 6.56 3.13 20.57
C GLU A 66 6.66 1.65 20.23
N TRP A 67 6.81 1.33 18.94
CA TRP A 67 6.88 -0.04 18.44
C TRP A 67 8.06 -0.17 17.48
N VAL A 68 9.01 -1.00 17.87
CA VAL A 68 10.21 -1.32 17.11
C VAL A 68 10.22 -2.83 16.88
N THR A 69 10.38 -3.26 15.63
CA THR A 69 10.39 -4.67 15.22
C THR A 69 11.80 -5.29 15.31
N GLY A 70 11.90 -6.60 15.07
CA GLY A 70 13.15 -7.36 15.11
C GLY A 70 13.56 -7.81 16.52
N SER A 71 14.63 -8.59 16.57
CA SER A 71 15.11 -9.26 17.80
C SER A 71 15.68 -8.34 18.87
N GLN A 72 15.90 -7.06 18.55
CA GLN A 72 16.30 -6.00 19.49
C GLN A 72 15.19 -4.96 19.65
N GLY A 73 14.00 -5.25 19.14
CA GLY A 73 12.83 -4.39 19.19
C GLY A 73 12.11 -4.44 20.54
N TYR A 74 11.01 -3.68 20.63
CA TYR A 74 10.16 -3.60 21.81
C TYR A 74 8.82 -2.94 21.47
N VAL A 75 7.82 -3.14 22.33
CA VAL A 75 6.64 -2.27 22.42
C VAL A 75 6.68 -1.56 23.75
N ARG A 76 6.64 -0.23 23.75
CA ARG A 76 6.69 0.62 24.95
C ARG A 76 5.52 1.58 24.98
N TRP A 77 4.88 1.66 26.15
CA TRP A 77 3.82 2.61 26.44
C TRP A 77 4.39 3.75 27.27
N LEU A 78 4.06 4.98 26.88
CA LEU A 78 4.44 6.19 27.60
C LEU A 78 3.21 7.06 27.86
N VAL A 79 3.22 7.75 28.99
CA VAL A 79 2.26 8.81 29.32
C VAL A 79 3.06 10.05 29.64
N GLU A 80 2.77 11.15 28.95
CA GLU A 80 3.54 12.40 29.05
C GLU A 80 5.05 12.23 28.79
N GLY A 81 5.40 11.31 27.90
CA GLY A 81 6.80 11.00 27.58
C GLY A 81 7.53 10.18 28.64
N ILE A 82 6.84 9.75 29.70
CA ILE A 82 7.41 8.88 30.74
C ILE A 82 7.03 7.43 30.42
N PRO A 83 8.00 6.52 30.25
CA PRO A 83 7.72 5.09 30.06
C PRO A 83 6.98 4.50 31.25
N ILE A 84 5.84 3.88 31.00
CA ILE A 84 5.04 3.19 32.03
C ILE A 84 5.14 1.68 31.90
N PHE A 85 5.30 1.12 30.70
CA PHE A 85 5.39 -0.31 30.48
C PHE A 85 6.14 -0.60 29.19
N GLU A 86 6.84 -1.74 29.14
CA GLU A 86 7.60 -2.18 27.98
C GLU A 86 7.59 -3.70 27.88
N ILE A 87 7.49 -4.19 26.64
CA ILE A 87 7.70 -5.58 26.28
C ILE A 87 8.88 -5.62 25.29
N PRO A 88 10.10 -5.96 25.75
CA PRO A 88 11.24 -6.13 24.86
C PRO A 88 11.13 -7.46 24.10
N ALA A 89 11.67 -7.50 22.87
CA ALA A 89 11.68 -8.70 22.02
C ALA A 89 12.28 -9.93 22.75
N GLU A 90 13.30 -9.72 23.58
CA GLU A 90 13.94 -10.75 24.40
C GLU A 90 12.93 -11.52 25.28
N SER A 91 11.89 -10.86 25.79
CA SER A 91 10.86 -11.51 26.62
C SER A 91 10.02 -12.54 25.85
N MET A 92 9.96 -12.42 24.53
CA MET A 92 9.21 -13.33 23.64
C MET A 92 10.12 -14.33 22.93
N GLU A 93 11.33 -13.92 22.55
CA GLU A 93 12.31 -14.75 21.84
C GLU A 93 13.08 -15.69 22.77
N ASN A 94 13.28 -15.28 24.04
CA ASN A 94 13.99 -16.05 25.05
C ASN A 94 13.14 -16.25 26.30
N PRO A 95 11.97 -16.91 26.19
CA PRO A 95 11.16 -17.20 27.36
C PRO A 95 11.93 -18.16 28.28
N PRO A 96 11.69 -18.12 29.61
CA PRO A 96 12.25 -19.08 30.55
C PRO A 96 12.05 -20.51 30.05
N GLN A 97 13.06 -21.36 30.17
CA GLN A 97 13.02 -22.74 29.67
C GLN A 97 13.02 -23.74 30.80
N ASP A 98 12.30 -24.86 30.62
CA ASP A 98 12.49 -26.05 31.44
C ASP A 98 13.73 -26.84 30.97
N SER A 99 14.04 -27.95 31.64
CA SER A 99 15.20 -28.79 31.27
C SER A 99 15.12 -29.41 29.88
N LYS A 100 13.94 -29.37 29.24
CA LYS A 100 13.68 -29.91 27.90
C LYS A 100 13.60 -28.82 26.84
N ASN A 101 13.79 -27.56 27.21
CA ASN A 101 13.57 -26.39 26.36
C ASN A 101 12.20 -26.42 25.65
N SER A 102 11.15 -26.74 26.41
CA SER A 102 9.81 -26.97 25.85
C SER A 102 9.02 -25.70 25.55
N ASN A 103 9.43 -24.53 26.06
CA ASN A 103 8.70 -23.30 25.84
C ASN A 103 9.01 -22.73 24.44
N PRO A 104 7.98 -22.45 23.61
CA PRO A 104 8.20 -21.99 22.25
C PRO A 104 8.82 -20.59 22.24
N LYS A 105 9.88 -20.43 21.44
CA LYS A 105 10.42 -19.11 21.11
C LYS A 105 9.49 -18.45 20.10
N LYS A 106 9.07 -17.23 20.39
CA LYS A 106 8.18 -16.44 19.52
C LYS A 106 9.00 -15.34 18.85
N VAL A 107 8.52 -14.81 17.74
CA VAL A 107 9.10 -13.62 17.12
C VAL A 107 8.53 -12.35 17.77
N MET A 108 9.24 -11.25 17.66
CA MET A 108 8.68 -9.93 17.97
C MET A 108 7.41 -9.67 17.15
N ILE A 109 6.49 -8.85 17.67
CA ILE A 109 5.28 -8.49 16.91
C ILE A 109 5.73 -7.65 15.70
N GLU A 110 5.52 -8.18 14.49
CA GLU A 110 5.85 -7.50 13.23
C GLU A 110 4.65 -7.38 12.28
N GLU A 111 3.49 -7.94 12.66
CA GLU A 111 2.28 -7.93 11.86
C GLU A 111 1.62 -6.53 11.83
N PRO A 112 0.98 -6.15 10.71
CA PRO A 112 0.24 -4.89 10.64
C PRO A 112 -0.85 -4.79 11.72
N MET A 113 -0.84 -3.71 12.49
CA MET A 113 -1.81 -3.44 13.56
C MET A 113 -2.73 -2.28 13.21
N TYR A 114 -3.91 -2.26 13.83
CA TYR A 114 -4.82 -1.12 13.83
C TYR A 114 -4.92 -0.50 15.23
N ILE A 115 -5.32 0.78 15.31
CA ILE A 115 -5.49 1.49 16.58
C ILE A 115 -6.99 1.63 16.86
N ILE A 116 -7.43 1.20 18.04
CA ILE A 116 -8.80 1.41 18.52
C ILE A 116 -8.80 2.39 19.69
N PHE A 117 -9.72 3.34 19.65
CA PHE A 117 -10.12 4.13 20.80
C PHE A 117 -11.58 3.84 21.09
N ASN A 118 -11.88 3.32 22.28
CA ASN A 118 -13.24 3.05 22.71
C ASN A 118 -13.41 3.31 24.21
N VAL A 119 -14.65 3.55 24.63
CA VAL A 119 -15.05 3.56 26.03
C VAL A 119 -15.86 2.30 26.27
N ALA A 120 -15.38 1.43 27.15
CA ALA A 120 -16.08 0.20 27.53
C ALA A 120 -16.45 0.22 29.02
N LEU A 121 -17.61 -0.32 29.33
CA LEU A 121 -18.09 -0.54 30.70
C LEU A 121 -18.29 -2.04 30.89
N SER A 122 -17.56 -2.64 31.83
CA SER A 122 -17.69 -4.06 32.15
C SER A 122 -17.58 -4.29 33.64
N THR A 123 -18.53 -5.07 34.17
CA THR A 123 -18.51 -5.53 35.57
C THR A 123 -17.31 -6.42 35.88
N SER A 124 -16.80 -7.14 34.87
CA SER A 124 -15.60 -7.99 35.00
C SER A 124 -14.32 -7.17 35.14
N TRP A 125 -14.32 -5.93 34.65
CA TRP A 125 -13.20 -4.99 34.74
C TRP A 125 -13.36 -4.02 35.93
N GLY A 126 -14.28 -4.31 36.85
CA GLY A 126 -14.47 -3.56 38.10
C GLY A 126 -15.40 -2.35 37.99
N SER A 127 -15.93 -2.03 36.81
CA SER A 127 -16.90 -0.94 36.65
C SER A 127 -18.31 -1.41 37.03
N LYS A 128 -18.86 -0.86 38.12
CA LYS A 128 -20.23 -1.09 38.56
C LYS A 128 -20.96 0.25 38.65
N PRO A 129 -21.50 0.77 37.54
CA PRO A 129 -22.31 1.98 37.60
C PRO A 129 -23.51 1.75 38.54
N PRO A 130 -24.02 2.80 39.19
CA PRO A 130 -25.23 2.67 40.00
C PRO A 130 -26.40 2.09 39.18
N ASN A 131 -27.23 1.29 39.83
CA ASN A 131 -28.46 0.72 39.25
C ASN A 131 -28.22 -0.13 37.98
N PRO A 132 -27.38 -1.18 38.01
CA PRO A 132 -27.11 -2.02 36.84
C PRO A 132 -28.40 -2.64 36.29
N GLY A 133 -28.58 -2.59 34.96
CA GLY A 133 -29.78 -3.08 34.28
C GLY A 133 -30.99 -2.15 34.33
N LYS A 134 -30.86 -0.96 34.90
CA LYS A 134 -31.89 0.11 34.90
C LYS A 134 -31.27 1.42 34.39
N PRO A 135 -32.07 2.42 33.98
CA PRO A 135 -31.55 3.75 33.70
C PRO A 135 -30.76 4.28 34.90
N CYS A 136 -29.55 4.81 34.67
CA CYS A 136 -28.79 5.49 35.72
C CYS A 136 -29.53 6.79 36.06
N LYS A 137 -30.34 6.76 37.12
CA LYS A 137 -31.10 7.92 37.61
C LYS A 137 -30.83 8.08 39.10
N GLY A 138 -30.39 9.26 39.50
CA GLY A 138 -30.36 9.67 40.89
C GLY A 138 -31.78 9.86 41.43
N ASP A 139 -32.07 9.37 42.64
CA ASP A 139 -33.36 9.53 43.31
C ASP A 139 -33.32 10.56 44.45
N GLY A 140 -32.20 11.28 44.60
CA GLY A 140 -32.00 12.26 45.67
C GLY A 140 -31.55 11.66 47.00
N LYS A 141 -31.56 10.32 47.17
CA LYS A 141 -31.31 9.67 48.47
C LYS A 141 -29.85 9.30 48.70
N ASN A 142 -29.12 9.00 47.63
CA ASN A 142 -27.68 8.71 47.71
C ASN A 142 -26.88 9.73 46.89
N ALA A 143 -26.15 10.59 47.59
CA ALA A 143 -25.38 11.67 46.97
C ALA A 143 -24.36 11.17 45.92
N ALA A 144 -23.71 10.03 46.16
CA ALA A 144 -22.75 9.46 45.22
C ALA A 144 -23.44 8.91 43.95
N THR A 145 -24.56 8.19 44.12
CA THR A 145 -25.37 7.70 42.99
C THR A 145 -25.92 8.84 42.14
N ASN A 146 -26.45 9.89 42.78
CA ASN A 146 -26.97 11.06 42.07
C ASN A 146 -25.85 11.69 41.24
N LYS A 147 -24.71 11.99 41.87
CA LYS A 147 -23.57 12.60 41.18
C LYS A 147 -23.10 11.77 39.99
N ILE A 148 -22.95 10.45 40.13
CA ILE A 148 -22.50 9.60 39.02
C ILE A 148 -23.52 9.58 37.87
N CYS A 149 -24.82 9.48 38.19
CA CYS A 149 -25.85 9.42 37.16
C CYS A 149 -26.09 10.78 36.47
N ASP A 150 -25.90 11.89 37.17
CA ASP A 150 -26.05 13.25 36.63
C ASP A 150 -24.91 13.62 35.64
N GLU A 151 -23.79 12.89 35.67
CA GLU A 151 -22.63 13.10 34.78
C GLU A 151 -22.78 12.42 33.40
N PHE A 152 -23.86 11.66 33.17
CA PHE A 152 -24.11 11.06 31.85
C PHE A 152 -24.83 12.04 30.91
N PRO A 153 -24.49 12.05 29.61
CA PRO A 153 -23.45 11.24 28.95
C PRO A 153 -22.03 11.72 29.23
N MET A 154 -21.12 10.76 29.46
CA MET A 154 -19.68 11.02 29.58
C MET A 154 -19.00 10.91 28.21
N TYR A 155 -17.93 11.68 28.00
CA TYR A 155 -17.23 11.75 26.72
C TYR A 155 -15.74 11.44 26.88
N MET A 156 -15.20 10.58 26.03
CA MET A 156 -13.76 10.48 25.79
C MET A 156 -13.40 11.46 24.69
N LYS A 157 -12.61 12.48 25.04
CA LYS A 157 -12.19 13.54 24.10
C LYS A 157 -10.81 13.21 23.55
N ILE A 158 -10.66 13.26 22.23
CA ILE A 158 -9.39 13.08 21.52
C ILE A 158 -9.14 14.37 20.74
N ASP A 159 -8.08 15.10 21.11
CA ASP A 159 -7.70 16.33 20.41
C ASP A 159 -7.05 16.00 19.05
N TYR A 160 -6.03 15.13 19.07
CA TYR A 160 -5.37 14.69 17.85
C TYR A 160 -4.77 13.28 17.98
N ILE A 161 -4.47 12.69 16.83
CA ILE A 161 -3.69 11.44 16.70
C ILE A 161 -2.52 11.75 15.78
N ARG A 162 -1.32 11.27 16.14
CA ARG A 162 -0.12 11.35 15.29
C ARG A 162 0.49 9.97 15.16
N LEU A 163 0.70 9.55 13.91
CA LEU A 163 1.42 8.33 13.57
C LEU A 163 2.76 8.73 12.97
N TYR A 164 3.85 8.20 13.52
CA TYR A 164 5.19 8.49 13.08
C TYR A 164 5.81 7.25 12.47
N GLN A 165 6.74 7.48 11.54
CA GLN A 165 7.58 6.46 10.96
C GLN A 165 9.02 6.94 10.96
N ASP A 166 9.93 6.06 11.34
CA ASP A 166 11.36 6.30 11.19
C ASP A 166 11.77 6.11 9.72
N THR A 167 12.23 7.19 9.09
CA THR A 167 12.74 7.21 7.71
C THR A 167 14.26 7.33 7.66
N SER A 168 14.94 7.15 8.79
CA SER A 168 16.40 7.23 8.86
C SER A 168 17.07 6.09 8.09
N LYS A 169 18.32 6.32 7.68
CA LYS A 169 19.10 5.32 6.96
C LYS A 169 19.36 4.12 7.88
N GLY A 170 18.88 2.94 7.48
CA GLY A 170 19.01 1.71 8.27
C GLY A 170 17.77 1.37 9.09
N SER A 171 16.70 2.18 9.01
CA SER A 171 15.40 1.79 9.57
C SER A 171 14.80 0.61 8.81
N ASN A 172 14.18 -0.31 9.55
CA ASN A 172 13.44 -1.45 8.99
C ASN A 172 11.95 -1.14 8.78
N MET A 173 11.50 0.09 9.10
CA MET A 173 10.10 0.48 8.93
C MET A 173 9.73 0.64 7.46
N THR A 174 8.61 0.05 7.06
CA THR A 174 8.11 0.10 5.67
C THR A 174 6.70 0.70 5.62
N ILE A 175 6.39 1.38 4.51
CA ILE A 175 5.04 1.89 4.24
C ILE A 175 4.32 0.91 3.32
N GLY A 176 3.08 0.60 3.68
CA GLY A 176 2.14 -0.13 2.83
C GLY A 176 1.76 -1.49 3.39
N CYS A 177 0.80 -2.13 2.72
CA CYS A 177 0.17 -3.36 3.19
C CYS A 177 0.84 -4.64 2.65
N ASN A 178 1.92 -4.53 1.88
CA ASN A 178 2.60 -5.67 1.26
C ASN A 178 4.11 -5.40 1.08
N PRO A 179 4.86 -5.09 2.15
CA PRO A 179 6.30 -4.89 2.05
C PRO A 179 7.02 -6.20 1.69
N ALA A 180 8.20 -6.13 1.10
CA ALA A 180 8.95 -7.32 0.68
C ALA A 180 9.30 -8.26 1.85
N THR A 181 9.51 -7.71 3.04
CA THR A 181 9.79 -8.47 4.27
C THR A 181 8.55 -9.18 4.82
N HIS A 182 7.35 -8.65 4.56
CA HIS A 182 6.06 -9.22 4.96
C HIS A 182 5.12 -9.23 3.76
N PRO A 183 5.24 -10.22 2.84
CA PRO A 183 4.49 -10.24 1.59
C PRO A 183 3.04 -10.68 1.83
N THR A 184 2.26 -9.84 2.51
CA THR A 184 0.86 -10.07 2.90
C THR A 184 -0.03 -10.44 1.72
N LYS A 185 0.19 -9.85 0.54
CA LYS A 185 -0.57 -10.22 -0.67
C LYS A 185 -0.40 -11.71 -1.00
N LYS A 186 0.85 -12.18 -1.03
CA LYS A 186 1.18 -13.58 -1.31
C LYS A 186 0.60 -14.51 -0.24
N TRP A 187 0.61 -14.07 1.03
CA TRP A 187 -0.01 -14.81 2.12
C TRP A 187 -1.51 -14.98 1.90
N ILE A 188 -2.23 -13.89 1.64
CA ILE A 188 -3.68 -13.91 1.40
C ILE A 188 -4.01 -14.78 0.18
N GLU A 189 -3.29 -14.64 -0.93
CA GLU A 189 -3.50 -15.46 -2.13
C GLU A 189 -3.27 -16.96 -1.85
N GLY A 190 -2.28 -17.29 -1.02
CA GLY A 190 -1.99 -18.67 -0.62
C GLY A 190 -2.96 -19.27 0.40
N HIS A 191 -3.76 -18.42 1.07
CA HIS A 191 -4.69 -18.81 2.13
C HIS A 191 -6.10 -18.25 1.86
N ILE A 192 -6.50 -18.17 0.59
CA ILE A 192 -7.71 -17.44 0.17
C ILE A 192 -8.98 -17.90 0.91
N GLU A 193 -9.05 -19.18 1.26
CA GLU A 193 -10.17 -19.80 2.00
C GLU A 193 -10.35 -19.20 3.42
N GLU A 194 -9.31 -18.58 4.00
CA GLU A 194 -9.40 -17.88 5.30
C GLU A 194 -9.92 -16.45 5.17
N TYR A 195 -9.79 -15.86 3.98
CA TYR A 195 -10.11 -14.45 3.72
C TYR A 195 -11.37 -14.25 2.90
N GLN A 196 -11.99 -15.33 2.43
CA GLN A 196 -13.23 -15.27 1.68
C GLN A 196 -14.14 -16.46 1.97
N ASP A 197 -15.44 -16.25 1.80
CA ASP A 197 -16.43 -17.32 1.84
C ASP A 197 -17.44 -17.18 0.70
N ALA A 198 -18.42 -18.09 0.64
CA ALA A 198 -19.45 -18.10 -0.41
C ALA A 198 -20.31 -16.81 -0.48
N LYS A 199 -20.31 -15.98 0.56
CA LYS A 199 -21.07 -14.72 0.66
C LYS A 199 -20.17 -13.48 0.65
N ASN A 200 -18.90 -13.60 1.01
CA ASN A 200 -17.93 -12.53 1.09
C ASN A 200 -16.67 -12.93 0.32
N LEU A 201 -16.72 -12.77 -1.00
CA LEU A 201 -15.58 -13.05 -1.88
C LEU A 201 -14.57 -11.92 -1.82
N ILE A 202 -13.27 -12.24 -1.96
CA ILE A 202 -12.27 -11.22 -2.25
C ILE A 202 -12.57 -10.65 -3.64
N VAL A 203 -12.70 -9.33 -3.70
CA VAL A 203 -12.95 -8.59 -4.94
C VAL A 203 -11.85 -7.58 -5.16
N ASP A 204 -11.38 -7.48 -6.41
CA ASP A 204 -10.46 -6.43 -6.78
C ASP A 204 -11.15 -5.07 -6.68
N VAL A 205 -10.52 -4.16 -5.95
CA VAL A 205 -10.99 -2.77 -5.87
C VAL A 205 -10.79 -2.11 -7.22
N VAL A 206 -11.82 -1.44 -7.76
CA VAL A 206 -11.73 -0.72 -9.05
C VAL A 206 -12.07 0.75 -8.83
N GLY A 207 -11.04 1.57 -8.59
CA GLY A 207 -11.22 2.98 -8.29
C GLY A 207 -11.72 3.23 -6.86
N GLY A 208 -12.22 4.43 -6.59
CA GLY A 208 -12.76 4.81 -5.28
C GLY A 208 -11.84 5.69 -4.42
N ALA A 209 -10.58 5.87 -4.78
CA ALA A 209 -9.70 6.80 -4.07
C ALA A 209 -10.12 8.27 -4.28
N PRO A 210 -10.00 9.13 -3.27
CA PRO A 210 -10.11 10.57 -3.46
C PRO A 210 -9.08 11.11 -4.44
N CYS A 211 -9.48 12.04 -5.31
CA CYS A 211 -8.64 12.66 -6.32
C CYS A 211 -9.01 14.12 -6.56
N LYS A 212 -8.07 14.88 -7.13
CA LYS A 212 -8.26 16.25 -7.62
C LYS A 212 -8.15 16.32 -9.14
N THR A 213 -7.22 15.57 -9.73
CA THR A 213 -6.98 15.52 -11.17
C THR A 213 -6.90 14.07 -11.66
N ASP A 214 -6.97 13.86 -12.97
CA ASP A 214 -6.84 12.52 -13.56
C ASP A 214 -5.47 11.87 -13.23
N ASP A 215 -4.44 12.68 -13.01
CA ASP A 215 -3.10 12.21 -12.63
C ASP A 215 -3.08 11.47 -11.29
N ASP A 216 -3.99 11.81 -10.36
CA ASP A 216 -4.14 11.09 -9.08
C ASP A 216 -4.60 9.62 -9.26
N CYS A 217 -5.21 9.34 -10.41
CA CYS A 217 -5.86 8.09 -10.76
C CYS A 217 -5.13 7.34 -11.86
N THR A 218 -3.89 7.72 -12.16
CA THR A 218 -3.12 7.14 -13.25
C THR A 218 -1.73 6.71 -12.80
N VAL A 219 -1.18 5.67 -13.42
CA VAL A 219 0.25 5.34 -13.25
C VAL A 219 1.05 6.47 -13.92
N SER A 220 1.69 7.30 -13.10
CA SER A 220 2.42 8.50 -13.55
C SER A 220 3.40 8.22 -14.70
N THR A 221 3.54 9.24 -15.55
CA THR A 221 4.34 9.33 -16.78
C THR A 221 5.72 8.67 -16.70
N VAL A 222 5.92 7.59 -17.47
CA VAL A 222 7.26 7.23 -17.93
C VAL A 222 7.62 8.22 -19.02
N ALA A 223 8.85 8.73 -19.05
CA ALA A 223 9.34 9.89 -19.81
C ALA A 223 9.11 9.93 -21.36
N ALA A 224 8.30 9.03 -21.92
CA ALA A 224 7.91 9.01 -23.34
C ALA A 224 6.40 8.80 -23.60
N ALA A 225 5.58 8.45 -22.61
CA ALA A 225 4.12 8.33 -22.76
C ALA A 225 3.40 8.28 -21.39
N ALA A 226 2.33 9.07 -21.24
CA ALA A 226 1.41 8.94 -20.11
C ALA A 226 0.43 7.79 -20.40
N ILE A 227 0.50 6.70 -19.64
CA ILE A 227 -0.53 5.65 -19.71
C ILE A 227 -1.66 6.10 -18.79
N VAL A 228 -2.78 6.55 -19.37
CA VAL A 228 -3.97 6.96 -18.61
C VAL A 228 -4.75 5.71 -18.20
N THR A 229 -4.77 5.39 -16.92
CA THR A 229 -5.41 4.17 -16.39
C THR A 229 -6.70 4.44 -15.62
N GLY A 230 -6.90 5.68 -15.18
CA GLY A 230 -8.11 6.14 -14.52
C GLY A 230 -8.34 7.64 -14.70
N GLN A 231 -9.52 8.09 -14.28
CA GLN A 231 -9.95 9.48 -14.31
C GLN A 231 -10.54 9.90 -12.97
N CYS A 232 -10.39 11.17 -12.64
CA CYS A 232 -11.00 11.76 -11.47
C CYS A 232 -12.42 12.26 -11.78
N LYS A 233 -13.42 11.48 -11.36
CA LYS A 233 -14.83 11.81 -11.55
C LYS A 233 -15.45 12.20 -10.22
N ARG A 234 -15.88 13.46 -10.12
CA ARG A 234 -16.53 14.01 -8.90
C ARG A 234 -15.69 13.80 -7.63
N GLY A 235 -14.37 13.99 -7.76
CA GLY A 235 -13.44 13.82 -6.65
C GLY A 235 -13.09 12.38 -6.29
N VAL A 236 -13.48 11.41 -7.13
CA VAL A 236 -13.20 9.97 -6.91
C VAL A 236 -12.62 9.34 -8.18
N CYS A 237 -11.60 8.49 -8.02
CA CYS A 237 -10.98 7.76 -9.13
C CYS A 237 -11.93 6.72 -9.73
N SER A 238 -11.99 6.69 -11.06
CA SER A 238 -12.74 5.74 -11.88
C SER A 238 -11.82 5.15 -12.94
N CYS A 239 -11.63 3.83 -12.94
CA CYS A 239 -10.68 3.18 -13.86
C CYS A 239 -11.25 3.11 -15.27
N LEU A 240 -10.42 3.42 -16.26
CA LEU A 240 -10.84 3.59 -17.66
C LEU A 240 -11.03 2.26 -18.41
N SER A 241 -10.28 1.24 -18.02
CA SER A 241 -10.36 -0.09 -18.63
C SER A 241 -10.80 -1.10 -17.58
N SER A 242 -12.12 -1.35 -17.54
CA SER A 242 -12.72 -2.35 -16.63
C SER A 242 -12.04 -3.71 -16.83
N GLY A 243 -11.39 -4.22 -15.78
CA GLY A 243 -10.70 -5.51 -15.78
C GLY A 243 -9.20 -5.47 -16.10
N ALA A 244 -8.68 -4.39 -16.70
CA ALA A 244 -7.23 -4.25 -16.93
C ALA A 244 -6.52 -3.51 -15.79
N TRP A 245 -7.23 -2.55 -15.16
CA TRP A 245 -6.71 -1.73 -14.07
C TRP A 245 -7.62 -1.80 -12.85
N GLY A 246 -6.99 -1.90 -11.69
CA GLY A 246 -7.62 -1.96 -10.39
C GLY A 246 -6.81 -1.20 -9.35
N GLY A 247 -7.15 -1.44 -8.09
CA GLY A 247 -6.77 -0.63 -6.96
C GLY A 247 -7.59 0.67 -6.84
N PRO A 248 -7.56 1.32 -5.65
CA PRO A 248 -8.30 2.55 -5.39
C PRO A 248 -7.97 3.70 -6.35
N ARG A 249 -6.71 3.77 -6.79
CA ARG A 249 -6.18 4.79 -7.71
C ARG A 249 -5.98 4.28 -9.14
N CYS A 250 -6.49 3.09 -9.50
CA CYS A 250 -6.33 2.52 -10.85
C CYS A 250 -4.87 2.31 -11.29
N THR A 251 -3.95 2.13 -10.34
CA THR A 251 -2.52 1.95 -10.60
C THR A 251 -2.07 0.49 -10.57
N LEU A 252 -2.96 -0.44 -10.22
CA LEU A 252 -2.67 -1.87 -10.15
C LEU A 252 -3.09 -2.54 -11.46
N ALA A 253 -2.21 -3.29 -12.10
CA ALA A 253 -2.60 -4.20 -13.17
C ALA A 253 -3.28 -5.45 -12.56
N VAL A 254 -4.45 -5.82 -13.06
CA VAL A 254 -5.25 -6.94 -12.54
C VAL A 254 -5.04 -8.19 -13.40
N SER A 255 -4.97 -9.35 -12.74
CA SER A 255 -4.34 -10.60 -13.18
C SER A 255 -4.91 -11.33 -14.40
N ASP A 256 -6.01 -10.89 -15.01
CA ASP A 256 -6.47 -11.45 -16.31
C ASP A 256 -5.50 -11.16 -17.47
N THR A 257 -4.37 -10.51 -17.18
CA THR A 257 -3.25 -10.22 -18.09
C THR A 257 -1.95 -10.93 -17.74
N ALA A 258 -1.86 -11.68 -16.62
CA ALA A 258 -0.64 -12.43 -16.28
C ALA A 258 -0.47 -13.71 -17.14
N ALA A 259 -1.57 -14.26 -17.67
CA ALA A 259 -1.57 -15.44 -18.54
C ALA A 259 -1.73 -15.13 -20.03
N ALA A 260 -2.01 -13.89 -20.44
CA ALA A 260 -2.18 -13.55 -21.84
C ALA A 260 -1.78 -12.10 -22.15
N LYS A 261 -0.71 -11.97 -22.95
CA LYS A 261 -0.35 -10.79 -23.74
C LYS A 261 -0.03 -9.54 -22.90
N GLY A 262 1.28 -9.30 -22.73
CA GLY A 262 1.79 -8.04 -22.21
C GLY A 262 1.28 -6.82 -22.99
N PHE A 263 1.46 -5.64 -22.40
CA PHE A 263 1.01 -4.36 -22.95
C PHE A 263 1.56 -4.12 -24.37
N GLY A 264 0.66 -4.15 -25.35
CA GLY A 264 0.92 -3.86 -26.75
C GLY A 264 -0.17 -4.44 -27.66
N PRO A 265 -0.29 -3.98 -28.93
CA PRO A 265 -1.04 -4.75 -29.92
C PRO A 265 -0.51 -6.19 -29.93
N SER A 266 -1.37 -7.17 -30.21
CA SER A 266 -0.94 -8.58 -30.26
C SER A 266 0.34 -8.70 -31.09
N ILE A 267 1.25 -9.63 -30.73
CA ILE A 267 2.49 -9.87 -31.50
C ILE A 267 2.18 -10.04 -32.99
N GLU A 268 1.03 -10.62 -33.31
CA GLU A 268 0.49 -10.73 -34.67
C GLU A 268 0.22 -9.37 -35.32
N LEU A 269 -0.49 -8.45 -34.65
CA LEU A 269 -0.68 -7.09 -35.18
C LEU A 269 0.64 -6.33 -35.28
N ALA A 270 1.49 -6.40 -34.25
CA ALA A 270 2.77 -5.69 -34.22
C ALA A 270 3.71 -6.15 -35.35
N SER A 271 3.74 -7.45 -35.63
CA SER A 271 4.55 -8.01 -36.71
C SER A 271 4.02 -7.63 -38.10
N ILE A 272 2.70 -7.54 -38.29
CA ILE A 272 2.10 -7.02 -39.53
C ILE A 272 2.51 -5.56 -39.77
N PHE A 273 2.39 -4.70 -38.75
CA PHE A 273 2.79 -3.29 -38.88
C PHE A 273 4.29 -3.13 -39.16
N ALA A 274 5.14 -3.92 -38.50
CA ALA A 274 6.58 -3.91 -38.75
C ALA A 274 6.91 -4.35 -40.18
N ALA A 275 6.25 -5.40 -40.69
CA ALA A 275 6.44 -5.87 -42.06
C ALA A 275 6.03 -4.83 -43.10
N ILE A 276 4.90 -4.14 -42.88
CA ILE A 276 4.44 -3.05 -43.75
C ILE A 276 5.44 -1.89 -43.75
N ALA A 277 5.95 -1.50 -42.58
CA ALA A 277 6.94 -0.42 -42.46
C ALA A 277 8.25 -0.77 -43.18
N VAL A 278 8.73 -2.01 -43.06
CA VAL A 278 9.93 -2.49 -43.77
C VAL A 278 9.69 -2.53 -45.27
N ALA A 279 8.53 -3.01 -45.73
CA ALA A 279 8.19 -3.04 -47.16
C ALA A 279 8.13 -1.64 -47.76
N LEU A 280 7.53 -0.68 -47.05
CA LEU A 280 7.49 0.73 -47.46
C LEU A 280 8.90 1.33 -47.51
N PHE A 281 9.75 1.05 -46.51
CA PHE A 281 11.13 1.52 -46.49
C PHE A 281 11.94 0.97 -47.68
N LEU A 282 11.82 -0.34 -47.96
CA LEU A 282 12.47 -0.98 -49.11
C LEU A 282 11.96 -0.42 -50.44
N PHE A 283 10.67 -0.15 -50.57
CA PHE A 283 10.08 0.45 -51.76
C PHE A 283 10.59 1.87 -52.01
N VAL A 284 10.68 2.69 -50.95
CA VAL A 284 11.26 4.04 -51.01
C VAL A 284 12.73 3.98 -51.42
N MET A 285 13.52 3.08 -50.81
CA MET A 285 14.92 2.88 -51.15
C MET A 285 15.10 2.41 -52.60
N TYR A 286 14.26 1.50 -53.08
CA TYR A 286 14.25 1.04 -54.46
C TYR A 286 13.97 2.18 -55.45
N LYS A 287 12.97 3.03 -55.17
CA LYS A 287 12.67 4.23 -55.96
C LYS A 287 13.85 5.22 -55.99
N ILE A 288 14.51 5.44 -54.85
CA ILE A 288 15.70 6.30 -54.77
C ILE A 288 16.87 5.74 -55.59
N VAL A 289 17.12 4.43 -55.52
CA VAL A 289 18.20 3.78 -56.28
C VAL A 289 17.94 3.84 -57.79
N ILE A 290 16.70 3.60 -58.23
CA ILE A 290 16.32 3.74 -59.64
C ILE A 290 16.43 5.18 -60.10
N ALA A 291 15.93 6.14 -59.33
CA ALA A 291 16.06 7.56 -59.67
C ALA A 291 17.54 7.96 -59.81
N ARG A 292 18.42 7.47 -58.92
CA ARG A 292 19.87 7.70 -59.00
C ARG A 292 20.52 6.98 -60.19
N ARG A 293 20.11 5.75 -60.52
CA ARG A 293 20.61 5.02 -61.70
C ARG A 293 20.17 5.70 -63.00
N ASN A 294 18.91 6.13 -63.09
CA ASN A 294 18.38 6.85 -64.24
C ASN A 294 19.07 8.21 -64.39
N LYS A 295 19.36 8.91 -63.28
CA LYS A 295 20.14 10.15 -63.30
C LYS A 295 21.57 9.93 -63.79
N LYS A 296 22.27 8.89 -63.30
CA LYS A 296 23.62 8.52 -63.76
C LYS A 296 23.65 8.09 -65.23
N MET A 297 22.61 7.40 -65.70
CA MET A 297 22.46 7.07 -67.13
C MET A 297 22.26 8.32 -67.98
N LEU A 298 21.42 9.26 -67.53
CA LEU A 298 21.23 10.55 -68.20
C LEU A 298 22.54 11.35 -68.25
N GLU A 299 23.28 11.41 -67.14
CA GLU A 299 24.57 12.11 -67.06
C GLU A 299 25.63 11.44 -67.96
N SER A 300 25.61 10.11 -68.11
CA SER A 300 26.53 9.37 -68.99
C SER A 300 26.20 9.45 -70.48
N MET A 301 24.98 9.88 -70.85
CA MET A 301 24.61 10.17 -72.24
C MET A 301 25.00 11.59 -72.68
N THR A 302 25.55 12.41 -71.77
CA THR A 302 26.08 13.74 -72.05
C THR A 302 27.57 13.82 -71.71
N VAL A 303 28.45 13.54 -72.68
CA VAL A 303 29.88 13.91 -72.64
C VAL A 303 30.31 14.29 -74.08
N PRO A 304 31.36 15.10 -74.31
CA PRO A 304 31.44 16.56 -74.25
C PRO A 304 31.63 17.19 -75.67
N LYS A 305 31.32 18.48 -75.87
CA LYS A 305 31.84 19.23 -77.03
C LYS A 305 33.12 19.96 -76.62
N SER A 306 34.22 19.60 -77.30
CA SER A 306 35.55 20.20 -77.16
C SER A 306 35.62 21.63 -77.69
N ALA A 307 36.59 22.35 -77.15
CA ALA A 307 36.90 23.76 -77.33
C ALA A 307 37.06 24.26 -78.79
N ALA A 308 36.61 25.49 -79.02
CA ALA A 308 37.23 26.41 -79.98
C ALA A 308 37.24 27.81 -79.34
N ARG A 309 38.45 28.34 -79.17
CA ARG A 309 38.81 29.67 -78.71
C ARG A 309 38.59 30.64 -79.87
N PHE A 310 37.87 31.74 -79.66
CA PHE A 310 37.94 32.94 -80.48
C PHE A 310 37.80 34.15 -79.55
N ASP A 311 38.85 34.96 -79.52
CA ASP A 311 38.91 36.25 -78.84
C ASP A 311 38.04 37.26 -79.61
N VAL A 312 37.20 38.03 -78.91
CA VAL A 312 36.89 39.43 -79.27
C VAL A 312 36.62 40.21 -77.98
N GLU A 313 37.52 41.16 -77.74
CA GLU A 313 37.49 42.29 -76.82
C GLU A 313 36.53 43.37 -77.34
N ILE A 314 35.63 43.91 -76.49
CA ILE A 314 35.17 45.32 -76.55
C ILE A 314 34.85 45.79 -75.12
N ASP A 315 35.53 46.88 -74.75
CA ASP A 315 35.45 47.68 -73.53
C ASP A 315 34.10 48.37 -73.23
N ASP A 316 33.93 48.63 -71.93
CA ASP A 316 33.35 49.79 -71.26
C ASP A 316 31.91 50.27 -71.57
N VAL A 317 31.12 50.48 -70.50
CA VAL A 317 31.01 51.80 -69.82
C VAL A 317 30.08 51.68 -68.60
N ALA A 318 30.69 51.96 -67.43
CA ALA A 318 30.24 52.80 -66.30
C ALA A 318 28.79 52.67 -65.74
N GLN A 319 28.67 52.27 -64.47
CA GLN A 319 28.40 53.12 -63.27
C GLN A 319 26.93 52.97 -62.84
N SER A 320 26.53 52.87 -61.56
CA SER A 320 27.13 53.37 -60.33
C SER A 320 26.67 52.59 -59.07
N ARG A 321 27.66 52.24 -58.23
CA ARG A 321 27.74 52.39 -56.75
C ARG A 321 26.45 52.44 -55.91
N SER A 322 26.35 51.53 -54.93
CA SER A 322 26.60 51.83 -53.50
C SER A 322 26.57 50.55 -52.64
N ALA A 323 27.60 50.39 -51.80
CA ALA A 323 27.79 49.36 -50.77
C ALA A 323 27.85 50.08 -49.39
N PRO A 324 28.13 49.45 -48.22
CA PRO A 324 27.79 48.12 -47.69
C PRO A 324 27.34 48.11 -46.18
N ASN A 325 26.93 46.91 -45.69
CA ASN A 325 27.18 46.33 -44.34
C ASN A 325 26.37 46.81 -43.10
N PRO A 326 26.42 46.09 -41.95
CA PRO A 326 26.15 44.66 -41.68
C PRO A 326 25.36 44.41 -40.35
N ASP A 327 25.17 43.13 -40.02
CA ASP A 327 24.98 42.53 -38.67
C ASP A 327 23.72 42.88 -37.83
N ASP A 328 22.94 41.85 -37.43
CA ASP A 328 23.13 41.30 -36.08
C ASP A 328 22.42 39.95 -35.84
N LYS A 329 22.97 39.17 -34.91
CA LYS A 329 22.52 37.85 -34.43
C LYS A 329 21.74 37.97 -33.10
N LEU A 330 20.98 36.91 -32.80
CA LEU A 330 20.54 36.42 -31.47
C LEU A 330 19.51 37.25 -30.69
N ILE A 331 18.28 36.72 -30.58
CA ILE A 331 17.69 36.09 -29.36
C ILE A 331 16.90 34.87 -29.84
#